data_AF-A0A3B9H0M0-F1
#
_entry.id   AF-A0A3B9H0M0-F1
#
_cell.length_a   1.000
_cell.length_b   1.000
_cell.length_c   1.000
_cell.angle_alpha   90.00
_cell.angle_beta   90.00
_cell.angle_gamma   90.00
#
_symmetry.space_group_name_H-M   'P 1'
#
loop_
_entity.id
_entity.type
_entity.pdbx_description
1 polymer ?
#
loop_
_entity_poly.entity_id
_entity_poly.type
_entity_poly.pdbx_seq_one_letter_code
_entity_poly.pdbx_strand_id
1 'polypeptide(L)' 'MTLQTSPSVNRALVLFSGGQDSATCLAWALDRFDAVETIGFDYGQRHAVELSCREKVRIDMASLKESWA' A
#
# COMPACT_ATOMS: atom_id res chain seq x y z
N MET A 1 38.21 -3.43 -7.41
CA MET A 1 36.90 -2.76 -7.57
C MET A 1 35.86 -3.63 -6.89
N THR A 2 35.56 -3.35 -5.62
CA THR A 2 34.63 -4.13 -4.79
C THR A 2 33.27 -3.45 -4.85
N LEU A 3 32.25 -4.14 -5.38
CA LEU A 3 30.88 -3.66 -5.37
C LEU A 3 30.37 -3.71 -3.92
N GLN A 4 30.18 -2.55 -3.32
CA GLN A 4 29.63 -2.41 -1.99
C GLN A 4 28.10 -2.48 -2.11
N THR A 5 27.51 -3.66 -1.89
CA THR A 5 26.05 -3.81 -1.89
C THR A 5 25.50 -3.22 -0.61
N SER A 6 24.75 -2.13 -0.71
CA SER A 6 23.96 -1.62 0.41
C SER A 6 22.92 -2.68 0.82
N PRO A 7 22.56 -2.80 2.11
CA PRO A 7 21.52 -3.74 2.52
C PRO A 7 20.24 -3.47 1.71
N SER A 8 19.69 -4.51 1.11
CA SER A 8 18.45 -4.42 0.32
C SER A 8 17.28 -4.17 1.28
N VAL A 9 16.71 -2.96 1.24
CA VAL A 9 15.44 -2.65 1.92
C VAL A 9 14.36 -3.55 1.34
N ASN A 10 13.64 -4.30 2.17
CA ASN A 10 12.59 -5.19 1.72
C ASN A 10 11.32 -4.38 1.45
N ARG A 11 10.97 -4.19 0.17
CA ARG A 11 9.86 -3.31 -0.24
C ARG A 11 8.72 -4.10 -0.88
N ALA A 12 7.50 -3.62 -0.72
CA ALA A 12 6.31 -4.14 -1.38
C ALA A 12 5.55 -3.05 -2.15
N LEU A 13 4.96 -3.43 -3.28
CA LEU A 13 3.98 -2.62 -4.02
C LEU A 13 2.63 -3.35 -3.96
N VAL A 14 1.61 -2.69 -3.42
CA VAL A 14 0.27 -3.27 -3.24
C VAL A 14 -0.69 -2.65 -4.26
N LEU A 15 -1.34 -3.50 -5.04
CA LEU A 15 -2.48 -3.08 -5.85
C LEU A 15 -3.65 -2.75 -4.92
N PHE A 16 -3.95 -1.46 -4.81
CA PHE A 16 -4.86 -0.92 -3.81
C PHE A 16 -6.04 -0.22 -4.45
N SER A 17 -7.21 -0.86 -4.37
CA SER A 17 -8.48 -0.30 -4.84
C SER A 17 -9.21 0.51 -3.76
N GLY A 18 -8.86 0.31 -2.49
CA GLY A 18 -9.59 0.86 -1.34
C GLY A 18 -10.70 -0.07 -0.82
N GLY A 19 -10.95 -1.20 -1.48
CA GLY A 19 -11.86 -2.24 -0.99
C GLY A 19 -11.23 -3.14 0.07
N GLN A 20 -12.08 -3.91 0.77
CA GLN A 20 -11.70 -4.76 1.91
C GLN A 20 -10.53 -5.71 1.61
N ASP A 21 -10.55 -6.39 0.47
CA ASP A 21 -9.49 -7.35 0.12
C ASP A 21 -8.15 -6.64 -0.06
N SER A 22 -8.14 -5.53 -0.80
CA SER A 22 -6.93 -4.74 -1.03
C SER A 22 -6.40 -4.08 0.26
N ALA A 23 -7.28 -3.70 1.18
CA ALA A 23 -6.92 -3.19 2.50
C ALA A 23 -6.31 -4.29 3.39
N THR A 24 -6.82 -5.52 3.29
CA THR A 24 -6.24 -6.68 3.99
C THR A 24 -4.84 -6.99 3.47
N CYS A 25 -4.63 -6.95 2.15
CA CYS A 25 -3.31 -7.07 1.53
C CYS A 25 -2.35 -5.96 2.00
N LEU A 26 -2.84 -4.72 2.10
CA LEU A 26 -2.05 -3.59 2.59
C LEU A 26 -1.62 -3.80 4.06
N ALA A 27 -2.55 -4.16 4.96
CA ALA A 27 -2.22 -4.49 6.36
C ALA A 27 -1.15 -5.60 6.45
N TRP A 28 -1.34 -6.67 5.67
CA TRP A 28 -0.43 -7.80 5.65
C TRP A 28 0.99 -7.40 5.21
N ALA A 29 1.10 -6.50 4.23
CA ALA A 29 2.38 -5.99 3.74
C ALA A 29 3.04 -5.04 4.75
N LEU A 30 2.27 -4.13 5.37
CA LEU A 30 2.79 -3.18 6.36
C LEU A 30 3.38 -3.89 7.59
N ASP A 31 2.91 -5.09 7.92
CA ASP A 31 3.48 -5.91 9.00
C ASP A 31 4.78 -6.66 8.62
N ARG A 32 5.22 -6.64 7.35
CA ARG A 32 6.25 -7.56 6.82
C ARG A 32 7.37 -6.90 6.03
N PHE A 33 7.13 -5.71 5.49
CA PHE A 33 8.08 -5.02 4.62
C PHE A 33 8.49 -3.70 5.25
N ASP A 34 9.74 -3.29 4.99
CA ASP A 34 10.32 -2.04 5.51
C ASP A 34 9.68 -0.81 4.85
N ALA A 35 9.19 -0.95 3.62
CA ALA A 35 8.44 0.08 2.93
C ALA A 35 7.35 -0.52 2.03
N VAL A 36 6.17 0.10 2.05
CA VAL A 36 5.03 -0.32 1.24
C VAL A 36 4.50 0.85 0.43
N GLU A 37 4.40 0.67 -0.87
CA GLU A 37 3.78 1.62 -1.79
C GLU A 37 2.45 1.06 -2.29
N THR A 38 1.52 1.94 -2.67
CA THR A 38 0.23 1.55 -3.24
C THR A 38 0.12 2.01 -4.69
N ILE A 39 -0.31 1.13 -5.58
CA ILE A 39 -0.72 1.47 -6.95
C ILE A 39 -2.20 1.18 -7.12
N GLY A 40 -2.92 2.01 -7.86
CA GLY A 40 -4.30 1.68 -8.24
C GLY A 40 -4.61 2.22 -9.62
N PHE A 41 -5.35 1.43 -10.39
CA PHE A 41 -5.68 1.72 -11.77
C PHE A 41 -7.09 2.29 -11.90
N ASP A 42 -7.21 3.34 -12.69
CA ASP A 42 -8.49 3.79 -13.21
C ASP A 42 -8.76 3.05 -14.51
N TYR A 43 -9.70 2.11 -14.46
CA TYR A 43 -10.12 1.31 -15.62
C TYR A 43 -11.41 1.85 -16.24
N GLY A 44 -11.90 3.02 -15.81
CA GLY A 44 -13.23 3.51 -16.16
C GLY A 44 -14.33 2.78 -15.38
N GLN A 45 -14.10 2.51 -14.10
CA GLN A 45 -15.06 1.85 -13.22
C GLN A 45 -16.41 2.59 -13.23
N ARG A 46 -17.52 1.84 -13.20
CA ARG A 46 -18.89 2.39 -13.26
C ARG A 46 -19.17 3.40 -12.15
N HIS A 47 -18.51 3.27 -11.00
CA HIS A 47 -18.63 4.20 -9.87
C HIS A 47 -17.26 4.82 -9.55
N ALA A 48 -16.98 6.00 -10.11
CA ALA A 48 -15.75 6.77 -9.85
C ALA A 48 -15.53 7.08 -8.36
N VAL A 49 -16.59 7.03 -7.54
CA VAL A 49 -16.51 7.23 -6.09
C VAL A 49 -15.60 6.20 -5.42
N GLU A 50 -15.52 4.96 -5.93
CA GLU A 50 -14.67 3.90 -5.38
C GLU A 50 -13.19 4.31 -5.40
N LEU A 51 -12.74 4.97 -6.48
CA LEU A 51 -11.37 5.49 -6.59
C LEU A 51 -11.13 6.67 -5.65
N SER A 52 -12.14 7.51 -5.39
CA SER A 52 -12.00 8.63 -4.46
C SER A 52 -11.90 8.17 -3.00
N CYS A 53 -12.60 7.09 -2.64
CA CYS A 53 -12.59 6.53 -1.29
C CYS A 53 -11.23 5.92 -0.93
N ARG A 54 -10.45 5.43 -1.90
CA ARG A 54 -9.17 4.75 -1.64
C ARG A 54 -8.20 5.61 -0.84
N GLU A 55 -8.12 6.91 -1.12
CA GLU A 55 -7.16 7.79 -0.43
C GLU A 55 -7.51 7.93 1.05
N LYS A 56 -8.80 8.09 1.35
CA LYS A 56 -9.30 8.11 2.73
C LYS A 56 -8.96 6.80 3.45
N VAL A 57 -9.24 5.65 2.83
CA VAL A 57 -8.91 4.35 3.42
C VAL A 57 -7.41 4.23 3.65
N ARG A 58 -6.57 4.64 2.68
CA ARG A 58 -5.10 4.61 2.81
C ARG A 58 -4.60 5.41 4.01
N ILE A 59 -5.13 6.62 4.20
CA ILE A 59 -4.77 7.49 5.33
C ILE A 59 -5.26 6.90 6.65
N ASP A 60 -6.51 6.43 6.69
CA ASP A 60 -7.10 5.84 7.89
C ASP A 60 -6.32 4.58 8.32
N MET A 61 -5.84 3.77 7.36
CA MET A 61 -4.99 2.59 7.61
C MET A 61 -3.70 2.92 8.37
N ALA A 62 -2.98 3.98 7.99
CA ALA A 62 -1.75 4.41 8.67
C ALA A 62 -1.99 4.81 10.14
N SER A 63 -3.23 5.19 10.47
CA SER A 63 -3.62 5.59 11.83
C SER A 63 -4.04 4.41 12.73
N LEU A 64 -4.23 3.19 12.16
CA LEU A 64 -4.70 2.02 12.92
C LEU A 64 -3.63 1.40 13.80
N LYS A 65 -2.34 1.57 13.46
CA LYS A 65 -1.21 0.99 14.18
C LYS A 65 0.01 1.88 13.99
N GLU A 66 0.67 2.25 15.10
CA GLU A 66 1.82 3.16 15.08
C GLU A 66 2.97 2.67 14.19
N SER A 67 3.17 1.35 14.08
CA SER A 67 4.20 0.77 13.21
C SER A 67 3.91 0.89 11.70
N TRP A 68 2.73 1.39 11.31
CA TRP A 68 2.31 1.55 9.92
C TRP A 68 2.31 3.02 9.46
N ALA A 69 2.71 3.95 10.33
CA ALA A 69 2.74 5.38 10.06
C ALA A 69 4.00 5.83 9.31
#